data_AF-A0A8B7DMU7-F1
#
_entry.id   AF-A0A8B7DMU7-F1
#
_cell.length_a   1.000
_cell.length_b   1.000
_cell.length_c   1.000
_cell.angle_alpha   90.00
_cell.angle_beta   90.00
_cell.angle_gamma   90.00
#
_symmetry.space_group_name_H-M   'P 1'
#
loop_
_entity.id
_entity.type
_entity.pdbx_description
1 polymer ?
#
loop_
_entity_poly.entity_id
_entity_poly.type
_entity_poly.pdbx_seq_one_letter_code
_entity_poly.pdbx_strand_id
1 'polypeptide(L)'
;MSMQQERLAGLATLSSIHGEPGAAQIKLESTHNLVRKMIDHMKSKYLELTQGTCVILIVNNLGALSNLELSIVAKETFNYLESLNVSIIRSYVGSFVTSLDMVGVSLTIMISNPERLSYLDLTTNAAAWPKSGFINTDIEMDHCMQFDKTLEIYEPSGIGIFN
;
A
#
# COMPACT_ATOMS: atom_id res chain seq x y z
N MET A 1 -10.78 22.59 8.76
CA MET A 1 -9.68 23.40 8.16
C MET A 1 -9.41 22.82 6.78
N SER A 2 -8.99 23.62 5.80
CA SER A 2 -8.54 23.04 4.53
C SER A 2 -7.21 22.29 4.75
N MET A 3 -6.93 21.24 3.98
CA MET A 3 -5.68 20.47 4.10
C MET A 3 -4.41 21.34 3.96
N GLN A 4 -4.48 22.42 3.19
CA GLN A 4 -3.40 23.41 3.10
C GLN A 4 -3.17 24.14 4.43
N GLN A 5 -4.22 24.46 5.19
CA GLN A 5 -4.10 25.07 6.53
C GLN A 5 -3.55 24.07 7.56
N GLU A 6 -3.86 22.78 7.43
CA GLU A 6 -3.32 21.74 8.32
C GLU A 6 -1.81 21.55 8.12
N ARG A 7 -1.36 21.52 6.87
CA ARG A 7 0.08 21.47 6.56
C ARG A 7 0.82 22.68 7.13
N LEU A 8 0.25 23.88 6.99
CA LEU A 8 0.81 25.11 7.57
C LEU A 8 0.82 25.09 9.11
N ALA A 9 -0.13 24.37 9.73
CA ALA A 9 -0.17 24.14 11.17
C ALA A 9 0.77 23.00 11.64
N GLY A 10 1.51 22.35 10.73
CA GLY A 10 2.39 21.23 11.05
C GLY A 10 1.62 19.96 11.42
N LEU A 11 0.45 19.75 10.80
CA LEU A 11 -0.41 18.59 11.00
C LEU A 11 -0.51 17.77 9.70
N ALA A 12 -0.69 16.46 9.86
CA ALA A 12 -1.01 15.52 8.79
C ALA A 12 -2.29 14.75 9.15
N THR A 13 -3.14 14.50 8.16
CA THR A 13 -4.45 13.86 8.37
C THR A 13 -4.54 12.55 7.59
N LEU A 14 -5.02 11.49 8.24
CA LEU A 14 -5.32 10.22 7.60
C LEU A 14 -6.73 10.31 6.99
N SER A 15 -6.85 10.80 5.75
CA SER A 15 -8.13 11.16 5.11
C SER A 15 -8.57 10.23 3.98
N SER A 16 -9.87 10.29 3.66
CA SER A 16 -10.45 9.68 2.45
C SER A 16 -10.05 10.44 1.18
N ILE A 17 -10.17 9.81 0.00
CA ILE A 17 -9.89 10.43 -1.31
C ILE A 17 -10.87 11.55 -1.68
N HIS A 18 -11.92 11.78 -0.88
CA HIS A 18 -12.85 12.91 -1.05
C HIS A 18 -12.52 14.10 -0.14
N GLY A 19 -11.38 14.07 0.56
CA GLY A 19 -10.97 15.15 1.48
C GLY A 19 -11.77 15.17 2.78
N GLU A 20 -12.52 14.11 3.07
CA GLU A 20 -13.25 13.94 4.32
C GLU A 20 -12.25 13.80 5.49
N PRO A 21 -12.56 14.35 6.68
CA PRO A 21 -11.76 14.12 7.87
C PRO A 21 -11.74 12.62 8.14
N GLY A 22 -10.59 11.99 8.04
CA GLY A 22 -10.51 10.55 8.27
C GLY A 22 -10.11 10.21 9.71
N ALA A 23 -9.42 9.08 9.88
CA ALA A 23 -9.35 8.39 11.16
C ALA A 23 -8.62 9.16 12.28
N ALA A 24 -7.65 10.00 11.93
CA ALA A 24 -6.92 10.81 12.89
C ALA A 24 -6.19 11.99 12.22
N GLN A 25 -5.95 13.03 13.03
CA GLN A 25 -5.00 14.10 12.74
C GLN A 25 -3.79 13.93 13.66
N ILE A 26 -2.59 13.95 13.08
CA ILE A 26 -1.33 13.75 13.78
C ILE A 26 -0.41 14.94 13.55
N LYS A 27 0.54 15.14 14.46
CA LYS A 27 1.63 16.08 14.21
C LYS A 27 2.46 15.58 13.02
N LEU A 28 2.83 16.51 12.15
CA LEU A 28 3.70 16.23 11.02
C LEU A 28 5.08 15.83 11.56
N GLU A 29 5.51 14.62 11.20
CA GLU A 29 6.76 14.01 11.64
C GLU A 29 7.63 13.68 10.42
N SER A 30 8.83 13.15 10.66
CA SER A 30 9.67 12.62 9.60
C SER A 30 8.91 11.58 8.75
N THR A 31 9.22 11.52 7.45
CA THR A 31 8.61 10.55 6.53
C THR A 31 8.77 9.11 7.02
N HIS A 32 9.93 8.78 7.58
CA HIS A 32 10.20 7.49 8.21
C HIS A 32 9.16 7.13 9.28
N ASN A 33 8.88 8.05 10.22
CA ASN A 33 7.92 7.81 11.30
C ASN A 33 6.49 7.74 10.78
N LEU A 34 6.15 8.56 9.78
CA LEU A 34 4.83 8.55 9.16
C LEU A 34 4.54 7.20 8.48
N VAL A 35 5.48 6.72 7.67
CA VAL A 35 5.40 5.42 6.99
C VAL A 35 5.26 4.28 8.01
N ARG A 36 6.10 4.29 9.06
CA ARG A 36 6.01 3.31 10.15
C ARG A 36 4.62 3.30 10.79
N LYS A 37 4.10 4.46 11.17
CA LYS A 37 2.75 4.58 11.76
C LYS A 37 1.66 4.05 10.84
N MET A 38 1.71 4.34 9.55
CA MET A 38 0.74 3.83 8.57
C MET A 38 0.78 2.30 8.50
N ILE A 39 1.97 1.73 8.39
CA ILE A 39 2.14 0.27 8.25
C ILE A 39 1.79 -0.45 9.55
N ASP A 40 2.22 0.07 10.70
CA ASP A 40 1.86 -0.49 12.01
C ASP A 40 0.36 -0.44 12.25
N HIS A 41 -0.31 0.64 11.82
CA HIS A 41 -1.76 0.73 11.88
C HIS A 41 -2.43 -0.36 11.05
N MET A 42 -2.00 -0.56 9.79
CA MET A 42 -2.50 -1.63 8.93
C MET A 42 -2.25 -3.01 9.56
N LYS A 43 -1.04 -3.24 10.09
CA LYS A 43 -0.66 -4.50 10.73
C LYS A 43 -1.52 -4.85 11.93
N SER A 44 -1.79 -3.86 12.78
CA SER A 44 -2.52 -4.07 14.04
C SER A 44 -3.98 -4.50 13.86
N LYS A 45 -4.57 -4.28 12.68
CA LYS A 45 -6.02 -4.44 12.46
C LYS A 45 -6.40 -5.30 11.26
N TYR A 46 -5.60 -5.28 10.19
CA TYR A 46 -6.06 -5.74 8.88
C TYR A 46 -5.04 -6.62 8.13
N LEU A 47 -3.78 -6.64 8.53
CA LEU A 47 -2.71 -7.21 7.72
C LEU A 47 -1.65 -7.95 8.54
N GLU A 48 -1.65 -9.27 8.46
CA GLU A 48 -0.63 -10.10 9.11
C GLU A 48 0.65 -10.11 8.27
N LEU A 49 1.59 -9.22 8.62
CA LEU A 49 2.94 -9.19 8.05
C LEU A 49 3.91 -9.90 8.99
N THR A 50 4.10 -11.20 8.78
CA THR A 50 5.06 -12.06 9.48
C THR A 50 6.37 -12.17 8.70
N GLN A 51 7.43 -12.67 9.37
CA GLN A 51 8.71 -12.92 8.71
C GLN A 51 8.53 -13.88 7.53
N GLY A 52 9.14 -13.55 6.39
CA GLY A 52 9.03 -14.35 5.16
C GLY A 52 7.78 -14.05 4.33
N THR A 53 6.89 -13.16 4.78
CA THR A 53 5.74 -12.74 3.98
C THR A 53 6.21 -12.04 2.70
N CYS A 54 5.62 -12.42 1.58
CA CYS A 54 5.81 -11.73 0.32
C CYS A 54 4.60 -10.85 0.00
N VAL A 55 4.86 -9.63 -0.48
CA VAL A 55 3.82 -8.63 -0.73
C VAL A 55 4.00 -7.91 -2.05
N ILE A 56 2.88 -7.34 -2.50
CA ILE A 56 2.79 -6.39 -3.60
C ILE A 56 2.50 -5.02 -3.00
N LEU A 57 3.30 -4.03 -3.38
CA LEU A 57 3.25 -2.68 -2.83
C LEU A 57 2.80 -1.67 -3.90
N ILE A 58 1.85 -0.80 -3.55
CA ILE A 58 1.54 0.40 -4.32
C ILE A 58 1.76 1.63 -3.44
N VAL A 59 2.60 2.54 -3.93
CA VAL A 59 2.82 3.87 -3.35
C VAL A 59 2.16 4.87 -4.28
N ASN A 60 0.97 5.32 -3.90
CA ASN A 60 0.11 6.13 -4.75
C ASN A 60 0.13 7.61 -4.32
N ASN A 61 0.46 8.49 -5.27
CA ASN A 61 0.35 9.92 -5.13
C ASN A 61 -1.12 10.35 -5.24
N LEU A 62 -1.61 11.08 -4.25
CA LEU A 62 -2.99 11.53 -4.21
C LEU A 62 -3.23 12.82 -5.00
N GLY A 63 -2.21 13.41 -5.63
CA GLY A 63 -2.40 14.53 -6.56
C GLY A 63 -1.19 15.45 -6.62
N ALA A 64 -1.03 16.30 -5.60
CA ALA A 64 -0.09 17.43 -5.61
C ALA A 64 1.25 17.15 -4.90
N LEU A 65 1.54 15.89 -4.52
CA LEU A 65 2.84 15.52 -3.97
C LEU A 65 3.91 15.51 -5.08
N SER A 66 5.11 16.01 -4.83
CA SER A 66 6.18 15.95 -5.83
C SER A 66 6.71 14.52 -6.02
N ASN A 67 7.24 14.21 -7.20
CA ASN A 67 7.84 12.90 -7.47
C ASN A 67 9.05 12.60 -6.56
N LEU A 68 9.77 13.63 -6.12
CA LEU A 68 10.87 13.49 -5.16
C LEU A 68 10.34 13.11 -3.78
N GLU A 69 9.31 13.78 -3.28
CA GLU A 69 8.65 13.42 -2.02
C GLU A 69 8.06 12.00 -2.09
N LEU A 70 7.41 11.64 -3.20
CA LEU A 70 6.89 10.29 -3.42
C LEU A 70 8.00 9.23 -3.40
N SER A 71 9.15 9.52 -4.00
CA SER A 71 10.30 8.62 -3.99
C SER A 71 10.89 8.43 -2.60
N ILE A 72 10.89 9.48 -1.76
CA ILE A 72 11.30 9.39 -0.36
C ILE A 72 10.33 8.48 0.41
N VAL A 73 9.01 8.65 0.22
CA VAL A 73 8.01 7.77 0.86
C VAL A 73 8.20 6.31 0.42
N ALA A 74 8.42 6.08 -0.87
CA ALA A 74 8.66 4.75 -1.40
C ALA A 74 9.90 4.11 -0.76
N LYS A 75 11.03 4.84 -0.73
CA LYS A 75 12.27 4.39 -0.09
C LYS A 75 12.07 4.02 1.39
N GLU A 76 11.43 4.88 2.16
CA GLU A 76 11.16 4.60 3.58
C GLU A 76 10.23 3.39 3.75
N THR A 77 9.29 3.19 2.83
CA THR A 77 8.40 2.02 2.82
C THR A 77 9.16 0.72 2.52
N PHE A 78 10.06 0.74 1.53
CA PHE A 78 10.95 -0.38 1.23
C PHE A 78 11.81 -0.75 2.45
N ASN A 79 12.51 0.23 3.03
CA ASN A 79 13.36 0.03 4.19
C ASN A 79 12.60 -0.54 5.39
N TYR A 80 11.37 -0.04 5.64
CA TYR A 80 10.60 -0.50 6.78
C TYR A 80 10.10 -1.93 6.59
N LEU A 81 9.58 -2.28 5.41
CA LEU A 81 9.15 -3.65 5.12
C LEU A 81 10.33 -4.64 5.13
N GLU A 82 11.48 -4.25 4.60
CA GLU A 82 12.71 -5.04 4.68
C GLU A 82 13.13 -5.27 6.14
N SER A 83 13.07 -4.24 7.00
CA SER A 83 13.37 -4.39 8.43
C SER A 83 12.43 -5.35 9.17
N LEU A 84 11.24 -5.61 8.62
CA LEU A 84 10.28 -6.58 9.11
C LEU A 84 10.47 -7.98 8.51
N ASN A 85 11.51 -8.19 7.69
CA ASN A 85 11.73 -9.39 6.88
C ASN A 85 10.54 -9.71 5.94
N VAL A 86 9.92 -8.66 5.40
CA VAL A 86 8.85 -8.75 4.39
C VAL A 86 9.44 -8.47 3.03
N SER A 87 9.23 -9.40 2.11
CA SER A 87 9.76 -9.37 0.75
C SER A 87 8.78 -8.69 -0.20
N ILE A 88 9.21 -7.66 -0.92
CA ILE A 88 8.36 -6.97 -1.91
C ILE A 88 8.66 -7.54 -3.29
N ILE A 89 7.74 -8.36 -3.81
CA ILE A 89 7.94 -9.08 -5.08
C ILE A 89 7.51 -8.26 -6.30
N ARG A 90 6.64 -7.27 -6.09
CA ARG A 90 6.18 -6.29 -7.08
C ARG A 90 5.94 -4.96 -6.40
N SER A 91 6.35 -3.88 -7.04
CA SER A 91 6.02 -2.53 -6.57
C SER A 91 5.62 -1.59 -7.71
N TYR A 92 4.68 -0.70 -7.38
CA TYR A 92 4.18 0.35 -8.27
C TYR A 92 4.22 1.69 -7.54
N VAL A 93 4.91 2.67 -8.11
CA VAL A 93 5.05 4.01 -7.52
C VAL A 93 4.61 5.03 -8.55
N GLY A 94 3.60 5.83 -8.24
CA GLY A 94 3.05 6.79 -9.18
C GLY A 94 1.69 7.34 -8.78
N SER A 95 1.00 7.97 -9.73
CA SER A 95 -0.36 8.47 -9.55
C SER A 95 -1.35 7.52 -10.22
N PHE A 96 -2.14 6.80 -9.42
CA PHE A 96 -3.11 5.81 -9.89
C PHE A 96 -4.54 6.22 -9.52
N VAL A 97 -4.77 6.56 -8.25
CA VAL A 97 -6.06 7.06 -7.74
C VAL A 97 -5.81 8.38 -7.03
N THR A 98 -6.19 9.49 -7.66
CA THR A 98 -5.90 10.85 -7.18
C THR A 98 -7.13 11.52 -6.57
N SER A 99 -6.90 12.48 -5.68
CA SER A 99 -7.87 13.42 -5.12
C SER A 99 -7.51 14.85 -5.52
N LEU A 100 -7.66 15.16 -6.82
CA LEU A 100 -7.36 16.48 -7.40
C LEU A 100 -5.98 17.03 -7.00
N ASP A 101 -5.94 18.10 -6.21
CA ASP A 101 -4.76 18.81 -5.74
C ASP A 101 -4.35 18.44 -4.30
N MET A 102 -4.80 17.28 -3.80
CA MET A 102 -4.44 16.80 -2.47
C MET A 102 -2.95 16.51 -2.37
N VAL A 103 -2.28 17.14 -1.40
CA VAL A 103 -0.91 16.81 -1.03
C VAL A 103 -0.94 15.62 -0.07
N GLY A 104 -0.80 14.42 -0.62
CA GLY A 104 -0.84 13.20 0.18
C GLY A 104 -0.36 11.97 -0.56
N VAL A 105 -0.21 10.89 0.20
CA VAL A 105 0.18 9.57 -0.30
C VAL A 105 -0.73 8.52 0.30
N SER A 106 -1.07 7.50 -0.48
CA SER A 106 -1.69 6.28 0.04
C SER A 106 -0.77 5.09 -0.19
N LEU A 107 -0.67 4.23 0.82
CA LEU A 107 0.05 2.96 0.74
C LEU A 107 -0.95 1.82 0.63
N THR A 108 -0.73 0.93 -0.32
CA THR A 108 -1.49 -0.31 -0.46
C THR A 108 -0.53 -1.48 -0.40
N ILE A 109 -0.79 -2.42 0.51
CA ILE A 109 0.01 -3.64 0.68
C ILE A 109 -0.93 -4.82 0.51
N MET A 110 -0.57 -5.74 -0.38
CA MET A 110 -1.31 -6.97 -0.61
C MET A 110 -0.38 -8.17 -0.44
N ILE A 111 -0.75 -9.14 0.39
CA ILE A 111 -0.01 -10.40 0.50
C ILE A 111 -0.06 -11.11 -0.86
N SER A 112 1.11 -11.44 -1.39
CA SER A 112 1.23 -12.08 -2.69
C SER A 112 0.96 -13.57 -2.59
N ASN A 113 0.36 -14.11 -3.65
CA ASN A 113 0.43 -15.53 -3.96
C ASN A 113 0.69 -15.67 -5.47
N PRO A 114 1.07 -16.87 -5.97
CA PRO A 114 1.38 -17.06 -7.38
C PRO A 114 0.24 -16.67 -8.32
N GLU A 115 -1.01 -16.92 -7.92
CA GLU A 115 -2.21 -16.60 -8.71
C GLU A 115 -2.39 -15.08 -8.88
N ARG A 116 -2.40 -14.31 -7.78
CA ARG A 116 -2.53 -12.85 -7.79
C ARG A 116 -1.41 -12.19 -8.59
N LEU A 117 -0.19 -12.71 -8.45
CA LEU A 117 0.94 -12.23 -9.22
C LEU A 117 0.73 -12.46 -10.71
N SER A 118 0.28 -13.66 -11.09
CA SER A 118 0.00 -13.98 -12.49
C SER A 118 -1.04 -13.04 -13.10
N TYR A 119 -2.11 -12.69 -12.35
CA TYR A 119 -3.13 -11.76 -12.84
C TYR A 119 -2.62 -10.33 -13.00
N LEU A 120 -1.74 -9.86 -12.11
CA LEU A 120 -1.16 -8.52 -12.22
C LEU A 120 -0.17 -8.40 -13.39
N ASP A 121 0.52 -9.49 -13.72
CA ASP A 121 1.47 -9.55 -14.82
C ASP A 121 0.80 -9.83 -16.19
N LEU A 122 -0.51 -10.09 -16.23
CA LEU A 122 -1.26 -10.23 -17.48
C LEU A 122 -1.20 -8.93 -18.30
N THR A 123 -1.02 -9.09 -19.60
CA THR A 123 -1.04 -7.96 -20.53
C THR A 123 -2.41 -7.30 -20.54
N THR A 124 -2.44 -5.98 -20.45
CA THR A 124 -3.66 -5.18 -20.55
C THR A 124 -3.45 -3.95 -21.42
N ASN A 125 -4.52 -3.52 -22.08
CA ASN A 125 -4.56 -2.28 -22.86
C ASN A 125 -5.06 -1.09 -22.01
N ALA A 126 -5.27 -1.27 -20.71
CA ALA A 126 -5.62 -0.19 -19.81
C ALA A 126 -4.54 0.91 -19.83
N ALA A 127 -4.94 2.13 -20.18
CA ALA A 127 -4.00 3.22 -20.48
C ALA A 127 -3.07 3.58 -19.30
N ALA A 128 -3.59 3.50 -18.09
CA ALA A 128 -2.88 3.89 -16.86
C ALA A 128 -2.33 2.68 -16.07
N TRP A 129 -2.50 1.45 -16.57
CA TRP A 129 -1.93 0.29 -15.87
C TRP A 129 -0.42 0.23 -16.09
N PRO A 130 0.38 0.18 -15.01
CA PRO A 130 1.84 0.08 -15.13
C PRO A 130 2.21 -1.28 -15.73
N LYS A 131 2.66 -1.27 -17.00
CA LYS A 131 2.92 -2.49 -17.79
C LYS A 131 4.08 -3.36 -17.27
N SER A 132 4.84 -2.86 -16.31
CA SER A 132 5.89 -3.61 -15.60
C SER A 132 6.20 -2.92 -14.28
N GLY A 133 5.80 -3.52 -13.15
CA GLY A 133 6.28 -3.12 -11.83
C GLY A 133 7.74 -3.52 -11.64
N PHE A 134 8.45 -2.87 -10.71
CA PHE A 134 9.79 -3.35 -10.36
C PHE A 134 9.68 -4.73 -9.72
N ILE A 135 10.44 -5.68 -10.26
CA ILE A 135 10.62 -7.02 -9.72
C ILE A 135 11.89 -6.98 -8.88
N ASN A 136 11.80 -7.33 -7.60
CA ASN A 136 13.01 -7.67 -6.85
C ASN A 136 13.43 -9.07 -7.30
N THR A 137 14.48 -9.13 -8.13
CA THR A 137 14.98 -10.36 -8.75
C THR A 137 15.79 -11.24 -7.79
N ASP A 138 16.09 -10.73 -6.59
CA ASP A 138 16.89 -11.44 -5.58
C ASP A 138 16.02 -12.33 -4.68
N ILE A 139 14.69 -12.32 -4.86
CA ILE A 139 13.76 -13.17 -4.13
C ILE A 139 13.46 -14.42 -4.97
N GLU A 140 14.03 -15.56 -4.56
CA GLU A 140 13.54 -16.86 -5.01
C GLU A 140 12.10 -17.07 -4.49
N MET A 141 11.16 -17.33 -5.39
CA MET A 141 9.74 -17.53 -5.06
C MET A 141 9.51 -18.64 -4.03
N ASP A 142 10.48 -19.57 -3.90
CA ASP A 142 10.47 -20.66 -2.92
C ASP A 142 10.53 -20.15 -1.47
N HIS A 143 11.17 -19.00 -1.21
CA HIS A 143 11.19 -18.35 0.10
C HIS A 143 9.84 -17.70 0.47
N CYS A 144 8.99 -17.42 -0.53
CA CYS A 144 7.65 -16.84 -0.34
C CYS A 144 6.56 -17.89 -0.03
N MET A 145 6.88 -19.19 -0.11
CA MET A 145 5.90 -20.28 -0.06
C MET A 145 5.67 -20.90 1.32
N GLN A 146 6.09 -20.26 2.41
CA GLN A 146 5.57 -20.62 3.74
C GLN A 146 4.13 -20.09 3.94
N PHE A 147 3.23 -20.48 3.03
CA PHE A 147 1.80 -20.34 3.23
C PHE A 147 1.33 -21.55 4.03
N ASP A 148 0.93 -21.30 5.27
CA ASP A 148 0.13 -22.26 6.02
C ASP A 148 -1.21 -22.45 5.28
N LYS A 149 -1.54 -23.70 4.95
CA LYS A 149 -2.73 -24.07 4.15
C LYS A 149 -4.05 -23.93 4.93
N THR A 150 -4.04 -23.27 6.09
CA THR A 150 -5.12 -23.32 7.08
C THR A 150 -6.03 -22.09 7.10
N LEU A 151 -5.77 -21.07 6.27
CA LEU A 151 -6.75 -20.00 6.05
C LEU A 151 -7.82 -20.50 5.08
N GLU A 152 -8.74 -21.28 5.65
CA GLU A 152 -10.01 -21.62 5.04
C GLU A 152 -10.69 -20.38 4.49
N ILE A 153 -11.26 -20.61 3.31
CA ILE A 153 -12.18 -19.77 2.60
C ILE A 153 -13.23 -19.26 3.61
N TYR A 154 -13.20 -17.96 3.92
CA TYR A 154 -14.35 -17.30 4.50
C TYR A 154 -15.42 -17.26 3.42
N GLU A 155 -16.24 -18.31 3.34
CA GLU A 155 -17.52 -18.24 2.64
C GLU A 155 -18.42 -17.28 3.44
N PRO A 156 -18.90 -16.17 2.86
CA PRO A 156 -19.97 -15.42 3.48
C PRO A 156 -21.22 -16.30 3.42
N SER A 157 -21.51 -16.98 4.53
CA SER A 157 -22.77 -17.67 4.74
C SER A 157 -23.92 -16.66 4.55
N GLY A 158 -24.69 -16.84 3.48
CA GLY A 158 -26.04 -16.29 3.37
C GLY A 158 -26.25 -15.21 2.32
N ILE A 159 -26.20 -15.58 1.03
CA ILE A 159 -27.12 -14.99 0.03
C ILE A 159 -27.81 -16.15 -0.67
N GLY A 160 -28.97 -16.54 -0.12
CA GLY A 160 -29.89 -17.44 -0.78
C GLY A 160 -30.50 -16.74 -1.98
N ILE A 161 -30.18 -17.22 -3.17
CA ILE A 161 -30.89 -16.87 -4.39
C ILE A 161 -32.05 -17.87 -4.49
N PHE A 162 -33.26 -17.42 -4.15
CA PHE A 162 -34.48 -18.16 -4.48
C PHE A 162 -34.65 -18.13 -6.01
N ASN A 163 -34.90 -19.33 -6.57
CA ASN A 163 -35.34 -19.53 -7.96
C ASN A 163 -36.61 -18.75 -8.29
#